data_AF-A0A5C8JHE3-F1
#
_entry.id   AF-A0A5C8JHE3-F1
#
_cell.length_a   1.000
_cell.length_b   1.000
_cell.length_c   1.000
_cell.angle_alpha   90.00
_cell.angle_beta   90.00
_cell.angle_gamma   90.00
#
_symmetry.space_group_name_H-M   'P 1'
#
loop_
_entity.id
_entity.type
_entity.pdbx_description
1 polymer ?
#
loop_
_entity_poly.entity_id
_entity_poly.type
_entity_poly.pdbx_seq_one_letter_code
_entity_poly.pdbx_strand_id
1 'polypeptide(L)'
;MDGMNISAITKEYSDEIEKQMSEFIYNDLKANAQVASGRARKVRIRSGKVYRYRNTGQLARMIAIKKEGDHTTVDAGTRGSYGGKSYHGMYFLVEKAGIKAVDQTLKRAKMYVNQIKI
;
A
#
# COMPACT_ATOMS: atom_id res chain seq x y z
N MET A 1 12.08 45.03 0.08
CA MET A 1 11.22 44.13 0.86
C MET A 1 11.10 42.86 0.03
N ASP A 2 11.76 41.78 0.47
CA ASP A 2 11.54 40.46 -0.12
C ASP A 2 10.07 40.11 0.10
N GLY A 3 9.29 40.17 -0.97
CA GLY A 3 7.92 39.71 -0.95
C GLY A 3 7.95 38.24 -0.55
N MET A 4 7.27 37.92 0.55
CA MET A 4 7.07 36.57 1.04
C MET A 4 6.82 35.66 -0.17
N ASN A 5 7.73 34.72 -0.44
CA ASN A 5 7.64 33.88 -1.62
C ASN A 5 6.54 32.83 -1.41
N ILE A 6 5.29 33.25 -1.62
CA ILE A 6 4.07 32.44 -1.42
C ILE A 6 4.18 31.11 -2.18
N SER A 7 4.84 31.11 -3.34
CA SER A 7 5.04 29.89 -4.14
C SER A 7 5.96 28.88 -3.44
N ALA A 8 7.04 29.35 -2.80
CA ALA A 8 7.94 28.49 -2.05
C ALA A 8 7.26 27.92 -0.79
N ILE A 9 6.50 28.75 -0.07
CA ILE A 9 5.73 28.31 1.10
C ILE A 9 4.67 27.27 0.68
N THR A 10 3.93 27.53 -0.40
CA THR A 10 2.91 26.59 -0.88
C THR A 10 3.53 25.24 -1.29
N LYS A 11 4.72 25.27 -1.91
CA LYS A 11 5.46 24.05 -2.25
C LYS A 11 5.88 23.28 -1.00
N GLU A 12 6.44 23.95 0.00
CA GLU A 12 6.85 23.33 1.26
C GLU A 12 5.67 22.65 1.97
N TYR A 13 4.52 23.32 2.06
CA TYR A 13 3.30 22.73 2.63
C TYR A 13 2.81 21.53 1.81
N SER A 14 2.85 21.62 0.48
CA SER A 14 2.41 20.52 -0.40
C SER A 14 3.33 19.30 -0.25
N ASP A 15 4.64 19.51 -0.21
CA ASP A 15 5.64 18.46 -0.05
C ASP A 15 5.48 17.76 1.32
N GLU A 16 5.19 18.51 2.39
CA GLU A 16 4.96 17.96 3.72
C GLU A 16 3.66 17.16 3.80
N ILE A 17 2.55 17.64 3.20
CA ILE A 17 1.30 16.86 3.08
C ILE A 17 1.56 15.55 2.34
N GLU A 18 2.24 15.62 1.20
CA GLU A 18 2.52 14.47 0.35
C GLU A 18 3.35 13.43 1.10
N LYS A 19 4.37 13.89 1.83
CA LYS A 19 5.20 13.03 2.68
C LYS A 19 4.38 12.34 3.77
N GLN A 20 3.61 13.08 4.57
CA GLN A 20 2.81 12.49 5.64
C GLN A 20 1.76 11.52 5.09
N MET A 21 1.15 11.84 3.96
CA MET A 21 0.17 10.97 3.30
C MET A 21 0.78 9.70 2.74
N SER A 22 1.93 9.79 2.08
CA SER A 22 2.63 8.63 1.54
C SER A 22 3.11 7.68 2.65
N GLU A 23 3.63 8.22 3.75
CA GLU A 23 4.00 7.46 4.95
C GLU A 23 2.78 6.76 5.58
N PHE A 24 1.66 7.47 5.72
CA PHE A 24 0.42 6.90 6.25
C PHE A 24 -0.06 5.72 5.40
N ILE A 25 -0.19 5.93 4.08
CA ILE A 25 -0.67 4.90 3.14
C ILE A 25 0.27 3.70 3.13
N TYR A 26 1.58 3.95 3.08
CA TYR A 26 2.59 2.90 3.14
C TYR A 26 2.45 2.04 4.41
N ASN A 27 2.38 2.68 5.58
CA ASN A 27 2.31 1.99 6.86
C ASN A 27 1.02 1.18 6.99
N ASP A 28 -0.13 1.78 6.64
CA ASP A 28 -1.43 1.10 6.73
C ASP A 28 -1.54 -0.06 5.74
N LEU A 29 -1.10 0.12 4.49
CA LEU A 29 -1.12 -0.95 3.49
C LEU A 29 -0.17 -2.08 3.87
N LYS A 30 1.02 -1.76 4.36
CA LYS A 30 2.01 -2.75 4.80
C LYS A 30 1.51 -3.55 6.01
N ALA A 31 0.88 -2.90 6.99
CA ALA A 31 0.28 -3.57 8.14
C ALA A 31 -0.84 -4.53 7.70
N ASN A 32 -1.73 -4.09 6.80
CA ASN A 32 -2.78 -4.95 6.25
C ASN A 32 -2.22 -6.15 5.48
N ALA A 33 -1.16 -5.93 4.67
CA ALA A 33 -0.47 -7.01 3.96
C ALA A 33 0.21 -8.00 4.92
N GLN A 34 0.77 -7.54 6.03
CA GLN A 34 1.33 -8.40 7.08
C GLN A 34 0.24 -9.24 7.76
N VAL A 35 -0.86 -8.63 8.19
CA VAL A 35 -2.00 -9.35 8.78
C VAL A 35 -2.52 -10.42 7.82
N ALA A 36 -2.63 -10.08 6.54
CA ALA A 36 -3.06 -11.02 5.51
C ALA A 36 -2.05 -12.13 5.22
N SER A 37 -0.75 -11.88 5.44
CA SER A 37 0.28 -12.90 5.31
C SER A 37 0.13 -14.02 6.37
N GLY A 38 -0.41 -13.68 7.54
CA GLY A 38 -0.71 -14.65 8.60
C GLY A 38 -1.93 -15.54 8.33
N ARG A 39 -2.77 -15.20 7.34
CA ARG A 39 -4.00 -15.94 7.06
C ARG A 39 -3.69 -17.20 6.24
N ALA A 40 -4.06 -18.36 6.76
CA ALA A 40 -4.02 -19.61 6.00
C ALA A 40 -5.10 -19.59 4.91
N ARG A 41 -4.70 -19.66 3.64
CA ARG A 41 -5.66 -19.69 2.53
C ARG A 41 -6.10 -21.12 2.26
N LYS A 42 -7.41 -21.36 2.26
CA LYS A 42 -8.01 -22.63 1.83
C LYS A 42 -8.58 -22.44 0.43
N VAL A 43 -8.08 -23.17 -0.55
CA VAL A 43 -8.63 -23.19 -1.91
C VAL A 43 -9.30 -24.53 -2.11
N ARG A 44 -10.60 -24.51 -2.37
CA ARG A 44 -11.36 -25.70 -2.74
C ARG A 44 -11.36 -25.81 -4.26
N ILE A 45 -10.86 -26.91 -4.80
CA ILE A 45 -10.92 -27.16 -6.25
C ILE A 45 -12.21 -27.89 -6.62
N ARG A 46 -12.49 -27.99 -7.92
CA ARG A 46 -13.71 -28.57 -8.48
C ARG A 46 -13.96 -30.03 -8.05
N SER A 47 -12.91 -30.79 -7.73
CA SER A 47 -13.01 -32.16 -7.20
C SER A 47 -13.31 -32.24 -5.69
N GLY A 48 -13.56 -31.11 -5.02
CA GLY A 48 -13.87 -31.06 -3.60
C GLY A 48 -12.66 -31.05 -2.67
N LYS A 49 -11.45 -31.34 -3.17
CA LYS A 49 -10.20 -31.26 -2.40
C LYS A 49 -9.92 -29.82 -1.96
N VAL A 50 -9.48 -29.66 -0.71
CA VAL A 50 -9.11 -28.37 -0.12
C VAL A 50 -7.60 -28.32 0.04
N TYR A 51 -6.98 -27.34 -0.62
CA TYR A 51 -5.55 -27.07 -0.50
C TYR A 51 -5.33 -25.91 0.46
N ARG A 52 -4.38 -26.08 1.37
CA ARG A 52 -3.93 -25.03 2.29
C ARG A 52 -2.67 -24.40 1.73
N TYR A 53 -2.73 -23.11 1.44
CA TYR A 53 -1.58 -22.32 1.05
C TYR A 53 -1.24 -21.36 2.18
N ARG A 54 0.04 -21.28 2.53
CA ARG A 54 0.55 -20.25 3.43
C ARG A 54 0.91 -19.04 2.58
N ASN A 55 0.40 -17.89 2.97
CA ASN A 55 0.72 -16.65 2.27
C ASN A 55 2.17 -16.27 2.62
N THR A 56 2.99 -15.90 1.63
CA THR A 56 4.46 -15.82 1.78
C THR A 56 4.94 -14.49 2.38
N GLY A 57 4.03 -13.56 2.67
CA GLY A 57 4.36 -12.21 3.13
C GLY A 57 5.18 -11.39 2.12
N GLN A 58 5.26 -11.84 0.86
CA GLN A 58 6.02 -11.14 -0.17
C GLN A 58 5.44 -9.77 -0.48
N LEU A 59 4.10 -9.60 -0.46
CA LEU A 59 3.47 -8.30 -0.68
C LEU A 59 3.96 -7.25 0.32
N ALA A 60 3.94 -7.56 1.62
CA ALA A 60 4.42 -6.64 2.66
C ALA A 60 5.90 -6.27 2.50
N ARG A 61 6.70 -7.16 1.88
CA ARG A 61 8.11 -6.91 1.57
C ARG A 61 8.32 -6.06 0.32
N MET A 62 7.36 -6.07 -0.61
CA MET A 62 7.45 -5.34 -1.87
C MET A 62 6.83 -3.94 -1.80
N ILE A 63 5.92 -3.68 -0.86
CA ILE A 63 5.38 -2.34 -0.64
C ILE A 63 6.52 -1.40 -0.27
N ALA A 64 6.68 -0.34 -1.07
CA ALA A 64 7.71 0.68 -0.92
C ALA A 64 7.15 2.05 -1.31
N ILE A 65 7.70 3.08 -0.68
CA ILE A 65 7.51 4.47 -1.13
C ILE A 65 8.55 4.73 -2.22
N LYS A 66 8.12 5.26 -3.36
CA LYS A 66 8.97 5.62 -4.50
C LYS A 66 8.75 7.08 -4.86
N LYS A 67 9.82 7.75 -5.28
CA LYS A 67 9.74 9.11 -5.82
C LYS A 67 9.77 9.03 -7.35
N GLU A 68 8.73 9.54 -7.98
CA GLU A 68 8.52 9.58 -9.43
C GLU A 68 8.43 11.05 -9.86
N GLY A 69 9.60 11.62 -10.19
CA GLY A 69 9.72 13.04 -10.48
C GLY A 69 9.37 13.90 -9.26
N ASP A 70 8.34 14.72 -9.41
CA ASP A 70 7.84 15.64 -8.37
C ASP A 70 6.78 15.01 -7.47
N HIS A 71 6.46 13.72 -7.65
CA HIS A 71 5.43 13.02 -6.88
C HIS A 71 5.94 11.76 -6.20
N THR A 72 5.23 11.35 -5.16
CA THR A 72 5.52 10.17 -4.36
C THR A 72 4.43 9.13 -4.57
N THR A 73 4.85 7.92 -4.91
CA THR A 73 3.96 6.76 -5.13
C THR A 73 4.21 5.71 -4.06
N VAL A 74 3.15 5.02 -3.65
CA VAL A 74 3.26 3.79 -2.83
C VAL A 74 3.06 2.60 -3.76
N ASP A 75 4.16 1.93 -4.09
CA ASP A 75 4.19 0.84 -5.08
C ASP A 75 4.34 -0.51 -4.37
N ALA A 76 3.56 -1.50 -4.81
CA ALA A 76 3.60 -2.88 -4.34
C ALA A 76 4.40 -3.81 -5.27
N GLY A 77 5.08 -3.27 -6.28
CA GLY A 77 5.80 -4.01 -7.29
C GLY A 77 4.88 -4.61 -8.37
N THR A 78 5.50 -5.05 -9.47
CA THR A 78 4.81 -5.73 -10.57
C THR A 78 4.91 -7.23 -10.41
N ARG A 79 4.26 -8.00 -11.29
CA ARG A 79 4.42 -9.47 -11.35
C ARG A 79 5.88 -9.93 -11.39
N GLY A 80 6.75 -9.22 -12.10
CA GLY A 80 8.16 -9.56 -12.18
C GLY A 80 8.93 -9.32 -10.88
N SER A 81 8.43 -8.43 -10.01
CA SER A 81 9.07 -8.08 -8.73
C SER A 81 8.95 -9.19 -7.67
N TYR A 82 7.97 -10.10 -7.83
CA TYR A 82 7.78 -11.22 -6.91
C TYR A 82 8.68 -12.39 -7.33
N GLY A 83 9.67 -12.73 -6.49
CA GLY A 83 10.67 -13.76 -6.75
C GLY A 83 10.11 -15.07 -7.31
N GLY A 84 10.67 -15.51 -8.43
CA GLY A 84 10.21 -16.61 -9.26
C GLY A 84 10.00 -17.93 -8.51
N LYS A 85 8.95 -18.65 -8.95
CA LYS A 85 8.43 -19.97 -8.53
C LYS A 85 7.29 -19.98 -7.51
N SER A 86 7.02 -18.91 -6.77
CA SER A 86 5.91 -18.90 -5.79
C SER A 86 5.01 -17.68 -5.95
N TYR A 87 3.88 -17.92 -6.62
CA TYR A 87 2.88 -16.94 -7.07
C TYR A 87 2.04 -16.34 -5.92
N HIS A 88 2.53 -16.33 -4.68
CA HIS A 88 1.67 -16.23 -3.50
C HIS A 88 1.38 -14.79 -3.04
N GLY A 89 2.32 -13.85 -3.25
CA GLY A 89 2.17 -12.46 -2.79
C GLY A 89 1.06 -11.66 -3.49
N MET A 90 0.83 -11.91 -4.78
CA MET A 90 -0.11 -11.11 -5.59
C MET A 90 -1.58 -11.41 -5.29
N TYR A 91 -1.88 -12.59 -4.77
CA TYR A 91 -3.26 -12.99 -4.52
C TYR A 91 -3.99 -12.08 -3.54
N PHE A 92 -3.28 -11.40 -2.63
CA PHE A 92 -3.92 -10.46 -1.73
C PHE A 92 -4.63 -9.33 -2.49
N LEU A 93 -3.94 -8.61 -3.38
CA LEU A 93 -4.51 -7.43 -4.07
C LEU A 93 -5.56 -7.80 -5.15
N VAL A 94 -5.49 -9.00 -5.73
CA VAL A 94 -6.44 -9.45 -6.76
C VAL A 94 -7.67 -10.13 -6.15
N GLU A 95 -7.63 -10.46 -4.85
CA GLU A 95 -8.79 -11.00 -4.14
C GLU A 95 -9.72 -9.90 -3.62
N LYS A 96 -11.02 -10.21 -3.54
CA LYS A 96 -12.04 -9.33 -2.92
C LYS A 96 -11.62 -8.79 -1.55
N ALA A 97 -10.86 -9.59 -0.78
CA ALA A 97 -10.38 -9.21 0.54
C ALA A 97 -9.29 -8.13 0.50
N GLY A 98 -8.34 -8.17 -0.45
CA GLY A 98 -7.33 -7.12 -0.56
C GLY A 98 -7.86 -5.88 -1.25
N ILE A 99 -8.77 -5.99 -2.22
CA ILE A 99 -9.50 -4.83 -2.76
C ILE A 99 -10.19 -4.08 -1.61
N LYS A 100 -10.93 -4.81 -0.75
CA LYS A 100 -11.55 -4.22 0.43
C LYS A 100 -10.54 -3.58 1.39
N ALA A 101 -9.35 -4.16 1.55
CA ALA A 101 -8.31 -3.60 2.40
C ALA A 101 -7.78 -2.27 1.83
N VAL A 102 -7.54 -2.21 0.51
CA VAL A 102 -7.14 -0.98 -0.18
C VAL A 102 -8.22 0.10 -0.04
N ASP A 103 -9.49 -0.24 -0.26
CA ASP A 103 -10.61 0.71 -0.09
C ASP A 103 -10.67 1.26 1.35
N GLN A 104 -10.42 0.41 2.34
CA GLN A 104 -10.36 0.83 3.74
C GLN A 104 -9.16 1.74 4.02
N THR A 105 -7.98 1.43 3.47
CA THR A 105 -6.80 2.31 3.54
C THR A 105 -7.11 3.67 2.93
N LEU A 106 -7.73 3.72 1.75
CA LEU A 106 -8.14 4.97 1.08
C LEU A 106 -9.15 5.77 1.93
N LYS A 107 -10.12 5.09 2.54
CA LYS A 107 -11.07 5.74 3.45
C LYS A 107 -10.38 6.34 4.67
N ARG A 108 -9.45 5.59 5.29
CA ARG A 108 -8.66 6.08 6.43
C ARG A 108 -7.73 7.22 6.03
N ALA A 109 -7.11 7.15 4.86
CA ALA A 109 -6.25 8.19 4.32
C ALA A 109 -7.02 9.50 4.12
N LYS A 110 -8.24 9.46 3.57
CA LYS A 110 -9.12 10.64 3.46
C LYS A 110 -9.44 11.27 4.81
N MET A 111 -9.63 10.46 5.85
CA MET A 111 -9.84 10.97 7.21
C MET A 111 -8.56 11.56 7.80
N TYR A 112 -7.41 10.94 7.53
CA TYR A 112 -6.10 11.39 8.00
C TYR A 112 -5.72 12.75 7.41
N VAL A 113 -5.99 13.01 6.12
CA VAL A 113 -5.77 14.34 5.50
C VAL A 113 -6.42 15.45 6.32
N ASN A 114 -7.65 15.25 6.78
CA ASN A 114 -8.38 16.26 7.57
C ASN A 114 -7.82 16.46 8.99
N GLN A 115 -6.90 15.60 9.42
CA GLN A 115 -6.23 15.64 10.73
C GLN A 115 -4.78 16.09 10.62
N ILE A 116 -4.23 16.23 9.40
CA ILE A 116 -2.90 16.77 9.19
C ILE A 116 -2.89 18.19 9.74
N LYS A 117 -2.03 18.41 10.73
CA LYS A 117 -1.73 19.74 11.25
C LYS A 117 -0.45 20.20 10.56
N ILE A 118 -0.56 21.26 9.77
CA ILE A 118 0.57 21.93 9.10
C ILE A 118 0.62 23.34 9.66
#